data_AF-A0A078HZN3-F1
#
_entry.id   AF-A0A078HZN3-F1
#
_cell.length_a   1.000
_cell.length_b   1.000
_cell.length_c   1.000
_cell.angle_alpha   90.00
_cell.angle_beta   90.00
_cell.angle_gamma   90.00
#
_symmetry.space_group_name_H-M   'P 1'
#
loop_
_entity.id
_entity.type
_entity.pdbx_description
1 polymer ?
#
loop_
_entity_poly.entity_id
_entity_poly.type
_entity_poly.pdbx_seq_one_letter_code
_entity_poly.pdbx_strand_id
1 'polypeptide(L)'
;MCLLCNSTSESRDHLYFDCPFSWGIWSLLGLNRGSPKGHLTILCWQACLYWVWSERNARLHRDVFRSSDALICKIDRQIRDKILSFRKTNPTVSSVMMQQWLP
;
A
#
# COMPACT_ATOMS: atom_id res chain seq x y z
N MET A 1 6.80 12.76 15.69
CA MET A 1 5.35 13.08 15.76
C MET A 1 4.74 12.81 14.40
N CYS A 2 3.55 12.21 14.31
CA CYS A 2 2.85 11.90 13.06
C CYS A 2 2.32 13.18 12.41
N LEU A 3 2.65 13.37 11.14
CA LEU A 3 2.31 14.60 10.42
C LEU A 3 0.84 14.66 9.99
N LEU A 4 0.11 13.54 10.05
CA LEU A 4 -1.30 13.47 9.63
C LEU A 4 -2.27 13.70 10.79
N CYS A 5 -2.00 13.12 11.97
CA CYS A 5 -2.89 13.21 13.12
C CYS A 5 -2.33 14.08 14.27
N ASN A 6 -1.07 14.51 14.18
CA ASN A 6 -0.38 15.33 15.18
C ASN A 6 -0.42 14.80 16.63
N SER A 7 -0.67 13.49 16.82
CA SER A 7 -1.00 12.93 18.14
C SER A 7 0.10 12.04 18.72
N THR A 8 0.65 11.10 17.94
CA THR A 8 1.62 10.10 18.42
C THR A 8 2.90 10.13 17.58
N SER A 9 3.92 9.34 17.94
CA SER A 9 5.10 9.14 17.09
C SER A 9 4.69 8.45 15.78
N GLU A 10 5.19 8.95 14.65
CA GLU A 10 4.93 8.31 13.37
C GLU A 10 5.64 6.96 13.30
N SER A 11 4.89 5.90 13.02
CA SER A 11 5.42 4.58 12.71
C SER A 11 4.61 3.99 11.56
N ARG A 12 5.15 2.94 10.92
CA ARG A 12 4.40 2.18 9.92
C ARG A 12 3.08 1.70 10.51
N ASP A 13 3.13 1.07 11.68
CA ASP A 13 1.94 0.44 12.25
C ASP A 13 0.90 1.50 12.64
N HIS A 14 1.35 2.64 13.18
CA HIS A 14 0.48 3.79 13.42
C HIS A 14 -0.19 4.26 12.13
N LEU A 15 0.57 4.49 11.05
CA LEU A 15 0.01 4.97 9.78
C LEU A 15 -1.02 4.00 9.17
N TYR A 16 -0.92 2.70 9.44
CA TYR A 16 -1.81 1.69 8.89
C TYR A 16 -3.06 1.46 9.72
N PHE A 17 -2.91 1.39 11.05
CA PHE A 17 -3.94 0.84 11.93
C PHE A 17 -4.44 1.84 12.97
N ASP A 18 -3.56 2.73 13.46
CA ASP A 18 -3.88 3.55 14.63
C ASP A 18 -4.06 5.04 14.29
N CYS A 19 -3.66 5.49 13.10
CA CYS A 19 -3.76 6.88 12.67
C CYS A 19 -5.21 7.20 12.29
N PRO A 20 -5.90 8.09 13.02
CA PRO A 20 -7.31 8.40 12.73
C PRO A 20 -7.53 8.92 11.30
N PHE A 21 -6.56 9.68 10.78
CA PHE A 21 -6.59 10.19 9.42
C PHE A 21 -6.53 9.04 8.39
N SER A 22 -5.52 8.18 8.50
CA SER A 22 -5.37 7.04 7.58
C SER A 22 -6.52 6.04 7.72
N TRP A 23 -7.05 5.86 8.93
CA TRP A 23 -8.18 4.98 9.20
C TRP A 23 -9.42 5.42 8.43
N GLY A 24 -9.75 6.72 8.43
CA GLY A 24 -10.90 7.24 7.68
C GLY A 24 -10.83 6.90 6.18
N ILE A 25 -9.64 7.06 5.58
CA ILE A 25 -9.40 6.71 4.17
C ILE A 25 -9.52 5.19 3.96
N TRP A 26 -8.89 4.40 4.84
CA TRP A 26 -8.93 2.95 4.77
C TRP A 26 -10.35 2.39 4.94
N SER A 27 -11.18 2.99 5.80
CA SER A 27 -12.58 2.61 5.97
C SER A 27 -13.36 2.82 4.68
N LEU A 28 -13.18 3.95 3.99
CA LEU A 28 -13.80 4.23 2.70
C LEU A 28 -13.37 3.22 1.62
N LEU A 29 -12.07 2.97 1.49
CA LEU A 29 -11.53 2.01 0.52
C LEU A 29 -11.90 0.56 0.86
N GLY A 30 -12.12 0.28 2.15
CA GLY A 30 -12.42 -1.03 2.71
C GLY A 30 -13.85 -1.52 2.52
N LEU A 31 -14.76 -0.69 2.01
CA LEU A 31 -16.18 -1.02 1.87
C LEU A 31 -16.46 -2.18 0.92
N ASN A 32 -15.52 -2.51 0.01
CA ASN A 32 -15.73 -3.51 -1.04
C ASN A 32 -14.74 -4.70 -1.00
N ARG A 33 -14.30 -5.09 0.21
CA ARG A 33 -13.31 -6.19 0.44
C ARG A 33 -13.67 -7.53 -0.17
N GLY A 34 -14.96 -7.80 -0.39
CA GLY A 34 -15.43 -9.08 -0.94
C GLY A 34 -15.11 -9.26 -2.43
N SER A 35 -14.77 -8.19 -3.15
CA SER A 35 -14.45 -8.24 -4.58
C SER A 35 -12.94 -8.26 -4.83
N PRO A 36 -12.47 -8.91 -5.91
CA PRO A 36 -11.07 -8.83 -6.35
C PRO A 36 -10.58 -7.38 -6.52
N LYS A 37 -11.46 -6.50 -7.02
CA LYS A 37 -11.18 -5.08 -7.20
C LYS A 37 -10.96 -4.37 -5.87
N GLY A 38 -11.82 -4.60 -4.86
CA GLY A 38 -11.62 -3.99 -3.55
C GLY A 38 -10.38 -4.51 -2.83
N HIS A 39 -10.06 -5.80 -2.98
CA HIS A 39 -8.79 -6.36 -2.49
C HIS A 39 -7.61 -5.65 -3.16
N LEU A 40 -7.63 -5.49 -4.48
CA LEU A 40 -6.60 -4.77 -5.23
C LEU A 40 -6.47 -3.31 -4.77
N THR A 41 -7.59 -2.59 -4.60
CA THR A 41 -7.60 -1.21 -4.10
C THR A 41 -6.91 -1.09 -2.74
N ILE A 42 -7.18 -2.00 -1.81
CA ILE A 42 -6.51 -2.02 -0.51
C ILE A 42 -5.01 -2.29 -0.68
N LEU A 43 -4.62 -3.25 -1.52
CA LEU A 43 -3.20 -3.53 -1.77
C LEU A 43 -2.46 -2.31 -2.34
N CYS A 44 -3.07 -1.60 -3.29
CA CYS A 44 -2.50 -0.37 -3.86
C CYS A 44 -2.35 0.71 -2.79
N TRP A 45 -3.38 0.95 -1.99
CA TRP A 45 -3.34 1.90 -0.88
C TRP A 45 -2.21 1.57 0.10
N GLN A 46 -2.15 0.32 0.54
CA GLN A 46 -1.13 -0.16 1.46
C GLN A 46 0.27 0.00 0.86
N ALA A 47 0.50 -0.41 -0.38
CA ALA A 47 1.80 -0.29 -1.03
C ALA A 47 2.25 1.18 -1.16
N CYS A 48 1.36 2.06 -1.64
CA CYS A 48 1.64 3.48 -1.77
C CYS A 48 2.00 4.11 -0.41
N LEU A 49 1.19 3.89 0.62
CA LEU A 49 1.41 4.44 1.94
C LEU A 49 2.79 4.02 2.51
N TYR A 50 3.12 2.73 2.42
CA TYR A 50 4.41 2.23 2.92
C TYR A 50 5.60 2.76 2.15
N TRP A 51 5.59 2.72 0.83
CA TRP A 51 6.76 3.14 0.06
C TRP A 51 7.00 4.64 0.12
N VAL A 52 5.94 5.44 0.19
CA VAL A 52 6.05 6.90 0.43
C VAL A 52 6.61 7.16 1.82
N TRP A 53 6.06 6.54 2.87
CA TRP A 53 6.59 6.67 4.23
C TRP A 53 8.05 6.22 4.33
N SER A 54 8.37 5.06 3.75
CA SER A 54 9.73 4.51 3.75
C SER A 54 10.71 5.45 3.05
N GLU A 55 10.32 6.05 1.93
CA GLU A 55 11.15 7.01 1.22
C GLU A 55 11.35 8.31 2.00
N ARG A 56 10.30 8.86 2.62
CA ARG A 56 10.42 10.03 3.49
C ARG A 56 11.39 9.79 4.63
N ASN A 57 11.29 8.64 5.30
CA ASN A 57 12.21 8.28 6.38
C ASN A 57 13.64 8.04 5.89
N ALA A 58 13.81 7.47 4.70
CA ALA A 58 15.14 7.29 4.11
C ALA A 58 15.80 8.64 3.83
N ARG A 59 15.05 9.64 3.37
CA ARG A 59 15.56 11.00 3.16
C ARG A 59 15.90 11.70 4.47
N LEU A 60 15.04 11.58 5.48
CA LEU A 60 15.22 12.26 6.77
C LEU A 60 16.34 11.67 7.63
N HIS A 61 16.58 10.36 7.53
CA HIS A 61 17.46 9.66 8.47
C HIS A 61 18.65 8.96 7.83
N ARG A 62 18.71 8.87 6.50
CA ARG A 62 19.74 8.10 5.79
C ARG A 62 20.32 8.82 4.57
N ASP A 63 19.85 10.04 4.27
CA ASP A 63 20.24 10.80 3.08
C ASP A 63 20.13 9.98 1.77
N VAL A 64 19.18 9.06 1.70
CA VAL A 64 18.92 8.24 0.52
C VAL A 64 17.72 8.82 -0.22
N PHE A 65 17.94 9.14 -1.49
CA PHE A 65 16.95 9.76 -2.38
C PHE A 65 16.74 8.89 -3.61
N ARG A 66 15.54 8.32 -3.73
CA ARG A 66 15.11 7.57 -4.93
C ARG A 66 14.22 8.43 -5.82
N SER A 67 14.21 8.15 -7.12
CA SER A 67 13.26 8.78 -8.03
C SER A 67 11.83 8.27 -7.80
N SER A 68 10.85 9.05 -8.26
CA SER A 68 9.45 8.62 -8.33
C SER A 68 9.30 7.33 -9.12
N ASP A 69 10.00 7.19 -10.25
CA ASP A 69 9.97 5.99 -11.10
C ASP A 69 10.45 4.75 -10.33
N ALA A 70 11.54 4.89 -9.56
CA ALA A 70 12.03 3.80 -8.74
C ALA A 70 11.03 3.37 -7.65
N LEU A 71 10.25 4.32 -7.11
CA LEU A 71 9.15 4.01 -6.18
C LEU A 71 7.98 3.31 -6.90
N ILE A 72 7.59 3.80 -8.07
CA ILE A 72 6.52 3.22 -8.88
C ILE A 72 6.85 1.77 -9.26
N CYS A 73 8.07 1.50 -9.73
CA CYS A 73 8.53 0.14 -10.03
C CYS A 73 8.50 -0.77 -8.80
N LYS A 74 8.82 -0.25 -7.61
CA LYS A 74 8.74 -1.02 -6.35
C LYS A 74 7.31 -1.33 -5.94
N ILE A 75 6.41 -0.36 -6.08
CA ILE A 75 4.98 -0.52 -5.79
C ILE A 75 4.37 -1.55 -6.76
N ASP A 76 4.62 -1.41 -8.07
CA ASP A 76 4.14 -2.35 -9.10
C ASP A 76 4.63 -3.77 -8.83
N ARG A 77 5.93 -3.94 -8.57
CA ARG A 77 6.49 -5.25 -8.23
C ARG A 77 5.85 -5.85 -6.99
N GLN A 78 5.71 -5.06 -5.91
CA GLN A 78 5.08 -5.55 -4.68
C GLN A 78 3.64 -6.01 -4.91
N ILE A 79 2.87 -5.27 -5.71
CA ILE A 79 1.48 -5.60 -6.02
C ILE A 79 1.42 -6.88 -6.84
N ARG A 80 2.24 -7.02 -7.89
CA ARG A 80 2.32 -8.25 -8.72
C ARG A 80 2.74 -9.46 -7.90
N ASP A 81 3.80 -9.34 -7.11
CA ASP A 81 4.28 -10.43 -6.25
C ASP A 81 3.18 -10.87 -5.26
N LYS A 82 2.41 -9.92 -4.73
CA LYS A 82 1.28 -10.22 -3.84
C LYS A 82 0.12 -10.89 -4.60
N ILE A 83 -0.24 -10.43 -5.79
CA ILE A 83 -1.26 -11.07 -6.63
C ILE A 83 -0.85 -12.51 -6.96
N LEU A 84 0.41 -12.74 -7.35
CA LEU A 84 0.94 -14.05 -7.69
C LEU A 84 0.99 -15.00 -6.50
N SER A 85 1.14 -14.48 -5.27
CA SER A 85 1.08 -15.31 -4.06
C SER A 85 -0.26 -16.06 -3.90
N PHE A 86 -1.36 -15.49 -4.42
CA PHE A 86 -2.68 -16.13 -4.41
C PHE A 86 -2.83 -17.23 -5.46
N ARG A 87 -1.91 -17.33 -6.44
CA ARG A 87 -2.06 -18.25 -7.57
C ARG A 87 -2.15 -19.72 -7.14
N LYS A 88 -1.49 -20.09 -6.05
CA LYS A 88 -1.54 -21.46 -5.49
C LYS A 88 -2.84 -21.76 -4.75
N THR A 89 -3.41 -20.76 -4.05
CA THR A 89 -4.60 -20.95 -3.20
C THR A 89 -5.90 -20.66 -3.93
N ASN A 90 -5.91 -19.65 -4.80
CA ASN A 90 -7.06 -19.22 -5.58
C ASN A 90 -6.59 -18.65 -6.94
N PRO A 91 -6.37 -19.53 -7.94
CA PRO A 91 -5.84 -19.13 -9.24
C PRO A 91 -6.78 -18.17 -9.99
N THR A 92 -8.10 -18.34 -9.84
CA THR A 92 -9.10 -17.48 -10.49
C THR A 92 -8.99 -16.04 -10.00
N VAL A 93 -8.95 -15.83 -8.68
CA VAL A 93 -8.82 -14.48 -8.11
C VAL A 93 -7.48 -13.85 -8.50
N SER A 94 -6.39 -14.61 -8.47
CA SER A 94 -5.07 -14.14 -8.91
C SER A 94 -5.10 -13.66 -10.37
N SER A 95 -5.73 -14.42 -11.26
CA SER A 95 -5.87 -14.06 -12.68
C SER A 95 -6.71 -12.78 -12.86
N VAL A 96 -7.88 -12.71 -12.21
CA VAL A 96 -8.76 -11.53 -12.29
C VAL A 96 -8.08 -10.27 -11.78
N MET A 97 -7.40 -10.35 -10.63
CA MET A 97 -6.67 -9.21 -10.08
C MET A 97 -5.51 -8.79 -10.98
N MET A 98 -4.80 -9.74 -11.58
CA MET A 98 -3.71 -9.44 -12.50
C MET A 98 -4.23 -8.74 -13.76
N GLN A 99 -5.35 -9.19 -14.32
CA GLN A 99 -6.01 -8.54 -15.46
C GLN A 99 -6.49 -7.12 -15.13
N GLN A 100 -6.98 -6.89 -13.91
CA GLN A 100 -7.39 -5.55 -13.46
C GLN A 100 -6.22 -4.60 -13.18
N TRP A 101 -5.03 -5.14 -12.88
CA TRP A 101 -3.82 -4.36 -12.63
C TRP A 101 -3.06 -4.00 -13.90
N LEU A 102 -3.14 -4.86 -14.93
CA LEU A 102 -2.56 -4.57 -16.23
C LEU A 102 -3.32 -3.42 -16.92
N PRO A 103 -2.62 -2.46 -17.54
CA PRO A 103 -3.25 -1.39 -18.31
C PRO A 103 -3.97 -1.92 -19.56
#